data_AF-A0A9P8EZV5-F1
#
_entry.id   AF-A0A9P8EZV5-F1
#
_cell.length_a   1.000
_cell.length_b   1.000
_cell.length_c   1.000
_cell.angle_alpha   90.00
_cell.angle_beta   90.00
_cell.angle_gamma   90.00
#
_symmetry.space_group_name_H-M   'P 1'
#
loop_
_entity.id
_entity.type
_entity.pdbx_description
1 polymer ?
#
loop_
_entity_poly.entity_id
_entity_poly.type
_entity_poly.pdbx_seq_one_letter_code
_entity_poly.pdbx_strand_id
1 'polypeptide(L)'
;TPVFAWKGETEEEYEWCLEQQLTAFPSGKSLNLILDDGGDLTALVHKKYPEMLKDCYGVSEETTTGVHHLYKMLKNKSLLVPAINVNDSVTKSKFDNLYGCRESLVDGIKRATDVMIAGKVAVVAGFGDVGKGCAQALHAMGARVLVTEIDPINALQAAVSGYQVTTMEKAAPLGQIFVTTTGCRDILVGKHFEAMPENAIVCNIGHFDIEIDVAWLKKNATSVQNIKPQVDRFLMPSGRHIILLAEGRLVNLGCATGHSSF
;
A
#
# COMPACT_ATOMS: atom_id res chain seq x y z
N THR A 1 -28.39 2.10 0.88
CA THR A 1 -27.33 2.85 1.58
C THR A 1 -26.70 3.80 0.59
N PRO A 2 -26.50 5.07 0.93
CA PRO A 2 -25.73 5.99 0.08
C PRO A 2 -24.29 5.51 -0.06
N VAL A 3 -23.74 5.61 -1.27
CA VAL A 3 -22.37 5.19 -1.60
C VAL A 3 -21.76 6.27 -2.48
N PHE A 4 -20.55 6.72 -2.13
CA PHE A 4 -19.78 7.74 -2.84
C PHE A 4 -18.38 7.18 -3.07
N ALA A 5 -18.21 6.47 -4.18
CA ALA A 5 -16.94 5.89 -4.58
C ALA A 5 -17.04 5.43 -6.04
N TRP A 6 -15.98 5.65 -6.83
CA TRP A 6 -15.83 5.00 -8.14
C TRP A 6 -14.37 4.81 -8.51
N LYS A 7 -14.10 3.82 -9.37
CA LYS A 7 -12.73 3.54 -9.82
C LYS A 7 -12.25 4.67 -10.75
N GLY A 8 -11.11 5.26 -10.38
CA GLY A 8 -10.48 6.33 -11.16
C GLY A 8 -10.96 7.74 -10.79
N GLU A 9 -11.56 7.91 -9.61
CA GLU A 9 -11.81 9.24 -9.04
C GLU A 9 -10.51 10.03 -8.85
N THR A 10 -10.62 11.34 -8.98
CA THR A 10 -9.55 12.31 -8.71
C THR A 10 -9.38 12.55 -7.21
N GLU A 11 -8.29 13.19 -6.80
CA GLU A 11 -8.08 13.56 -5.39
C GLU A 11 -9.17 14.51 -4.86
N GLU A 12 -9.67 15.43 -5.70
CA GLU A 12 -10.77 16.32 -5.33
C GLU A 12 -12.08 15.55 -5.13
N GLU A 13 -12.37 14.58 -5.99
CA GLU A 13 -13.54 13.71 -5.88
C GLU A 13 -13.44 12.79 -4.65
N TYR A 14 -12.24 12.27 -4.34
CA TYR A 14 -11.99 11.47 -3.13
C TYR A 14 -12.30 12.26 -1.85
N GLU A 15 -11.78 13.48 -1.74
CA GLU A 15 -12.08 14.37 -0.60
C GLU A 15 -13.58 14.70 -0.51
N TRP A 16 -14.22 14.95 -1.67
CA TRP A 16 -15.67 15.14 -1.73
C TRP A 16 -16.43 13.91 -1.22
N CYS A 17 -16.02 12.70 -1.62
CA CYS A 17 -16.61 11.44 -1.17
C CYS A 17 -16.51 11.28 0.37
N LEU A 18 -15.37 11.63 0.98
CA LEU A 18 -15.23 11.62 2.45
C LEU A 18 -16.22 12.59 3.11
N GLU A 19 -16.35 13.81 2.59
CA GLU A 19 -17.26 14.81 3.14
C GLU A 19 -18.74 14.41 2.98
N GLN A 20 -19.12 13.74 1.88
CA GLN A 20 -20.50 13.25 1.70
C GLN A 20 -20.92 12.25 2.78
N GLN A 21 -20.00 11.39 3.23
CA GLN A 21 -20.29 10.37 4.25
C GLN A 21 -20.72 10.98 5.59
N LEU A 22 -20.32 12.23 5.87
CA LEU A 22 -20.65 12.92 7.11
C LEU A 22 -22.12 13.30 7.25
N THR A 23 -22.83 13.43 6.12
CA THR A 23 -24.20 13.98 6.09
C THR A 23 -25.23 13.07 5.42
N ALA A 24 -24.79 11.99 4.76
CA ALA A 24 -25.66 11.07 4.03
C ALA A 24 -26.47 10.11 4.92
N PHE A 25 -26.76 10.46 6.16
CA PHE A 25 -27.54 9.63 7.08
C PHE A 25 -29.05 9.81 6.85
N PRO A 26 -29.83 8.72 6.77
CA PRO A 26 -31.28 8.80 6.67
C PRO A 26 -31.90 9.60 7.83
N SER A 27 -32.95 10.37 7.52
CA SER A 27 -33.74 11.12 8.50
C SER A 27 -32.97 12.17 9.31
N GLY A 28 -31.86 12.70 8.76
CA GLY A 28 -31.10 13.79 9.38
C GLY A 28 -30.37 13.40 10.66
N LYS A 29 -30.11 12.10 10.87
CA LYS A 29 -29.30 11.63 12.01
C LYS A 29 -27.85 12.09 11.87
N SER A 30 -27.18 12.27 13.00
CA SER A 30 -25.75 12.56 13.04
C SER A 30 -24.91 11.29 12.94
N LEU A 31 -23.65 11.47 12.53
CA LEU A 31 -22.58 10.48 12.65
C LEU A 31 -22.50 9.99 14.10
N ASN A 32 -22.60 8.67 14.30
CA ASN A 32 -22.52 8.08 15.64
C ASN A 32 -21.46 6.97 15.76
N LEU A 33 -20.90 6.48 14.65
CA LEU A 33 -19.81 5.51 14.59
C LEU A 33 -19.00 5.77 13.32
N ILE A 34 -17.69 5.57 13.41
CA ILE A 34 -16.79 5.57 12.25
C ILE A 34 -16.23 4.16 12.08
N LEU A 35 -16.32 3.63 10.86
CA LEU A 35 -15.62 2.41 10.44
C LEU A 35 -14.61 2.87 9.39
N ASP A 36 -13.32 2.73 9.70
CA ASP A 36 -12.24 3.36 8.95
C ASP A 36 -11.17 2.35 8.52
N ASP A 37 -10.57 2.64 7.38
CA ASP A 37 -9.46 1.89 6.76
C ASP A 37 -8.45 2.93 6.29
N GLY A 38 -7.39 3.14 7.09
CA GLY A 38 -6.34 4.12 6.82
C GLY A 38 -6.38 5.36 7.70
N GLY A 39 -7.55 5.68 8.24
CA GLY A 39 -7.77 6.75 9.18
C GLY A 39 -8.09 8.10 8.53
N ASP A 40 -8.40 8.14 7.23
CA ASP A 40 -8.63 9.39 6.49
C ASP A 40 -9.93 10.08 6.92
N LEU A 41 -11.03 9.32 7.07
CA LEU A 41 -12.29 9.86 7.56
C LEU A 41 -12.15 10.32 9.02
N THR A 42 -11.47 9.53 9.85
CA THR A 42 -11.15 9.88 11.24
C THR A 42 -10.35 11.18 11.30
N ALA A 43 -9.29 11.30 10.50
CA ALA A 43 -8.46 12.51 10.46
C ALA A 43 -9.25 13.73 9.99
N LEU A 44 -10.07 13.59 8.95
CA LEU A 44 -10.94 14.64 8.42
C LEU A 44 -11.88 15.18 9.51
N VAL A 45 -12.64 14.28 10.15
CA VAL A 45 -13.65 14.67 11.15
C VAL A 45 -12.99 15.27 12.40
N HIS A 46 -11.91 14.65 12.91
CA HIS A 46 -11.22 15.18 14.09
C HIS A 46 -10.61 16.58 13.88
N LYS A 47 -10.23 16.90 12.64
CA LYS A 47 -9.55 18.17 12.31
C LYS A 47 -10.51 19.26 11.83
N LYS A 48 -11.43 18.94 10.93
CA LYS A 48 -12.32 19.92 10.28
C LYS A 48 -13.69 20.02 10.96
N TYR A 49 -14.22 18.92 11.49
CA TYR A 49 -15.59 18.81 12.00
C TYR A 49 -15.69 18.17 13.39
N PRO A 50 -14.86 18.59 14.38
CA PRO A 50 -14.83 17.95 15.69
C PRO A 50 -16.18 18.00 16.42
N GLU A 51 -17.04 18.97 16.10
CA GLU A 51 -18.41 19.08 16.63
C GLU A 51 -19.30 17.90 16.25
N MET A 52 -19.05 17.25 15.12
CA MET A 52 -19.79 16.07 14.67
C MET A 52 -19.50 14.82 15.51
N LEU A 53 -18.43 14.85 16.31
CA LEU A 53 -18.05 13.73 17.18
C LEU A 53 -18.77 13.73 18.54
N LYS A 54 -19.57 14.77 18.85
CA LYS A 54 -20.23 14.91 20.15
C LYS A 54 -21.11 13.70 20.52
N ASP A 55 -21.79 13.12 19.54
CA ASP A 55 -22.67 11.96 19.70
C ASP A 55 -22.04 10.67 19.10
N CYS A 56 -20.75 10.71 18.76
CA CYS A 56 -20.02 9.58 18.20
C CYS A 56 -19.52 8.65 19.30
N TYR A 57 -19.91 7.38 19.23
CA TYR A 57 -19.53 6.35 20.18
C TYR A 57 -18.08 5.88 20.00
N GLY A 58 -17.49 6.05 18.82
CA GLY A 58 -16.10 5.68 18.57
C GLY A 58 -15.78 5.35 17.11
N VAL A 59 -14.53 4.94 16.91
CA VAL A 59 -13.99 4.46 15.63
C VAL A 59 -13.50 3.02 15.75
N SER A 60 -13.70 2.21 14.71
CA SER A 60 -12.97 0.96 14.50
C SER A 60 -12.05 1.12 13.29
N GLU A 61 -10.75 0.88 13.48
CA GLU A 61 -9.74 1.03 12.43
C GLU A 61 -9.09 -0.31 12.09
N GLU A 62 -9.09 -0.61 10.79
CA GLU A 62 -8.71 -1.91 10.27
C GLU A 62 -7.23 -2.05 9.89
N THR A 63 -6.51 -0.97 9.60
CA THR A 63 -5.15 -1.06 9.05
C THR A 63 -4.05 -0.70 10.03
N THR A 64 -2.86 -1.27 9.81
CA THR A 64 -1.65 -0.92 10.56
C THR A 64 -1.35 0.59 10.51
N THR A 65 -1.59 1.23 9.36
CA THR A 65 -1.30 2.66 9.15
C THR A 65 -2.28 3.55 9.91
N GLY A 66 -3.59 3.30 9.78
CA GLY A 66 -4.59 4.06 10.52
C GLY A 66 -4.44 3.85 12.04
N VAL A 67 -4.13 2.63 12.49
CA VAL A 67 -3.82 2.36 13.91
C VAL A 67 -2.62 3.19 14.39
N HIS A 68 -1.57 3.32 13.56
CA HIS A 68 -0.43 4.15 13.90
C HIS A 68 -0.82 5.64 14.03
N HIS A 69 -1.74 6.13 13.19
CA HIS A 69 -2.31 7.48 13.32
C HIS A 69 -3.13 7.63 14.60
N LEU A 70 -3.97 6.66 14.94
CA LEU A 70 -4.73 6.66 16.20
C LEU A 70 -3.82 6.70 17.43
N TYR A 71 -2.73 5.92 17.46
CA TYR A 71 -1.77 5.97 18.56
C TYR A 71 -1.05 7.33 18.65
N LYS A 72 -0.74 7.97 17.52
CA LYS A 72 -0.21 9.35 17.51
C LYS A 72 -1.22 10.33 18.09
N MET A 73 -2.49 10.24 17.69
CA MET A 73 -3.56 11.11 18.20
C MET A 73 -3.77 10.89 19.70
N LEU A 74 -3.76 9.64 20.17
CA LEU A 74 -3.86 9.29 21.58
C LEU A 74 -2.70 9.90 22.38
N LYS A 75 -1.46 9.72 21.92
CA LYS A 75 -0.25 10.28 22.56
C LYS A 75 -0.30 11.81 22.62
N ASN A 76 -0.81 12.44 21.55
CA ASN A 76 -0.93 13.90 21.45
C ASN A 76 -2.21 14.44 22.10
N LYS A 77 -3.05 13.59 22.71
CA LYS A 77 -4.34 13.94 23.31
C LYS A 77 -5.31 14.63 22.35
N SER A 78 -5.21 14.31 21.06
CA SER A 78 -6.08 14.84 19.99
C SER A 78 -7.13 13.83 19.51
N LEU A 79 -7.13 12.61 20.07
CA LEU A 79 -8.17 11.62 19.82
C LEU A 79 -9.41 11.97 20.64
N LEU A 80 -10.51 12.27 19.98
CA LEU A 80 -11.72 12.85 20.61
C LEU A 80 -12.76 11.79 21.01
N VAL A 81 -12.68 10.60 20.42
CA VAL A 81 -13.59 9.48 20.67
C VAL A 81 -12.81 8.19 20.94
N PRO A 82 -13.42 7.20 21.62
CA PRO A 82 -12.80 5.88 21.78
C PRO A 82 -12.47 5.25 20.42
N ALA A 83 -11.36 4.50 20.38
CA ALA A 83 -10.92 3.81 19.17
C ALA A 83 -10.64 2.33 19.45
N ILE A 84 -11.08 1.47 18.55
CA ILE A 84 -10.79 0.03 18.55
C ILE A 84 -9.78 -0.24 17.43
N ASN A 85 -8.62 -0.76 17.83
CA ASN A 85 -7.63 -1.32 16.94
C ASN A 85 -8.09 -2.72 16.50
N VAL A 86 -8.70 -2.81 15.32
CA VAL A 86 -9.13 -4.09 14.74
C VAL A 86 -7.95 -4.81 14.07
N ASN A 87 -7.01 -4.04 13.51
CA ASN A 87 -5.84 -4.56 12.81
C ASN A 87 -5.07 -5.60 13.63
N ASP A 88 -4.83 -5.31 14.91
CA ASP A 88 -4.00 -6.15 15.79
C ASP A 88 -4.75 -7.35 16.37
N SER A 89 -6.02 -7.53 16.02
CA SER A 89 -6.66 -8.82 16.24
C SER A 89 -5.92 -9.91 15.47
N VAL A 90 -5.77 -11.08 16.09
CA VAL A 90 -5.02 -12.19 15.50
C VAL A 90 -5.65 -12.65 14.18
N THR A 91 -6.99 -12.71 14.14
CA THR A 91 -7.76 -13.10 12.96
C THR A 91 -7.72 -12.07 11.84
N LYS A 92 -7.33 -10.82 12.10
CA LYS A 92 -7.08 -9.82 11.05
C LYS A 92 -5.63 -9.86 10.63
N SER A 93 -4.70 -9.42 11.48
CA SER A 93 -3.27 -9.29 11.12
C SER A 93 -2.64 -10.57 10.58
N LYS A 94 -2.96 -11.75 11.13
CA LYS A 94 -2.34 -13.02 10.70
C LYS A 94 -3.06 -13.70 9.53
N PHE A 95 -4.21 -13.20 9.11
CA PHE A 95 -4.95 -13.75 7.97
C PHE A 95 -5.04 -12.75 6.82
N ASP A 96 -5.65 -11.60 7.05
CA ASP A 96 -5.86 -10.57 6.04
C ASP A 96 -4.53 -10.07 5.48
N ASN A 97 -3.67 -9.50 6.34
CA ASN A 97 -2.39 -8.94 5.90
C ASN A 97 -1.47 -10.01 5.30
N LEU A 98 -1.50 -11.24 5.82
CA LEU A 98 -0.60 -12.32 5.40
C LEU A 98 -1.15 -13.07 4.17
N TYR A 99 -2.28 -13.77 4.33
CA TYR A 99 -2.84 -14.65 3.32
C TYR A 99 -3.55 -13.86 2.22
N GLY A 100 -4.25 -12.77 2.56
CA GLY A 100 -4.87 -11.89 1.58
C GLY A 100 -3.86 -11.30 0.60
N CYS A 101 -2.73 -10.77 1.12
CA CYS A 101 -1.65 -10.27 0.27
C CYS A 101 -0.93 -11.39 -0.49
N ARG A 102 -0.80 -12.59 0.10
CA ARG A 102 -0.22 -13.77 -0.58
C ARG A 102 -1.01 -14.15 -1.83
N GLU A 103 -2.34 -14.05 -1.80
CA GLU A 103 -3.17 -14.35 -2.97
C GLU A 103 -3.23 -13.17 -3.96
N SER A 104 -3.38 -11.96 -3.44
CA SER A 104 -3.76 -10.80 -4.26
C SER A 104 -2.59 -10.05 -4.89
N LEU A 105 -1.37 -10.12 -4.34
CA LEU A 105 -0.20 -9.45 -4.92
C LEU A 105 0.08 -9.94 -6.36
N VAL A 106 0.20 -11.26 -6.51
CA VAL A 106 0.54 -11.87 -7.79
C VAL A 106 -0.58 -11.67 -8.81
N ASP A 107 -1.84 -11.66 -8.36
CA ASP A 107 -2.99 -11.33 -9.21
C ASP A 107 -2.86 -9.91 -9.78
N GLY A 108 -2.60 -8.91 -8.92
CA GLY A 108 -2.38 -7.52 -9.33
C GLY A 108 -1.24 -7.37 -10.34
N ILE A 109 -0.07 -7.97 -10.07
CA ILE A 109 1.08 -7.93 -10.99
C ILE A 109 0.75 -8.60 -12.32
N LYS A 110 0.08 -9.76 -12.30
CA LYS A 110 -0.27 -10.51 -13.52
C LYS A 110 -1.30 -9.79 -14.36
N ARG A 111 -2.40 -9.32 -13.78
CA ARG A 111 -3.41 -8.55 -14.54
C ARG A 111 -2.81 -7.28 -15.13
N ALA A 112 -1.85 -6.66 -14.44
CA ALA A 112 -1.19 -5.47 -14.94
C ALA A 112 -0.22 -5.76 -16.11
N THR A 113 0.58 -6.83 -16.03
CA THR A 113 1.78 -6.97 -16.88
C THR A 113 1.88 -8.28 -17.66
N ASP A 114 1.04 -9.27 -17.34
CA ASP A 114 1.11 -10.65 -17.84
C ASP A 114 2.51 -11.30 -17.70
N VAL A 115 3.34 -10.75 -16.81
CA VAL A 115 4.74 -11.11 -16.70
C VAL A 115 4.91 -12.54 -16.17
N MET A 116 5.89 -13.25 -16.72
CA MET A 116 6.41 -14.48 -16.12
C MET A 116 7.20 -14.13 -14.86
N ILE A 117 6.75 -14.62 -13.70
CA ILE A 117 7.41 -14.39 -12.40
C ILE A 117 8.57 -15.36 -12.19
N ALA A 118 8.43 -16.61 -12.64
CA ALA A 118 9.44 -17.64 -12.49
C ALA A 118 10.79 -17.22 -13.10
N GLY A 119 11.87 -17.44 -12.35
CA GLY A 119 13.23 -17.07 -12.73
C GLY A 119 13.57 -15.59 -12.59
N LYS A 120 12.62 -14.71 -12.26
CA LYS A 120 12.90 -13.30 -11.99
C LYS A 120 13.47 -13.08 -10.60
N VAL A 121 14.27 -12.02 -10.47
CA VAL A 121 14.64 -11.48 -9.15
C VAL A 121 13.53 -10.53 -8.70
N ALA A 122 12.84 -10.90 -7.62
CA ALA A 122 11.81 -10.06 -7.00
C ALA A 122 12.33 -9.51 -5.67
N VAL A 123 12.13 -8.21 -5.43
CA VAL A 123 12.58 -7.51 -4.24
C VAL A 123 11.36 -7.11 -3.43
N VAL A 124 11.26 -7.58 -2.20
CA VAL A 124 10.20 -7.23 -1.25
C VAL A 124 10.79 -6.34 -0.16
N ALA A 125 10.34 -5.09 -0.09
CA ALA A 125 10.78 -4.15 0.93
C ALA A 125 9.83 -4.19 2.12
N GLY A 126 10.35 -4.60 3.28
CA GLY A 126 9.57 -4.94 4.46
C GLY A 126 9.24 -6.42 4.54
N PHE A 127 9.29 -6.98 5.74
CA PHE A 127 9.00 -8.38 6.03
C PHE A 127 8.11 -8.52 7.28
N GLY A 128 7.19 -7.56 7.47
CA GLY A 128 6.02 -7.70 8.33
C GLY A 128 5.01 -8.71 7.78
N ASP A 129 3.76 -8.69 8.25
CA ASP A 129 2.75 -9.67 7.81
C ASP A 129 2.47 -9.60 6.29
N VAL A 130 2.34 -8.38 5.74
CA VAL A 130 2.21 -8.15 4.29
C VAL A 130 3.42 -8.65 3.52
N GLY A 131 4.63 -8.23 3.93
CA GLY A 131 5.88 -8.62 3.29
C GLY A 131 6.12 -10.14 3.29
N LYS A 132 5.75 -10.83 4.39
CA LYS A 132 5.78 -12.29 4.48
C LYS A 132 4.86 -12.93 3.43
N GLY A 133 3.63 -12.45 3.28
CA GLY A 133 2.68 -12.95 2.29
C GLY A 133 3.18 -12.75 0.87
N CYS A 134 3.69 -11.54 0.59
CA CYS A 134 4.26 -11.16 -0.69
C CYS A 134 5.45 -12.03 -1.09
N ALA A 135 6.41 -12.21 -0.18
CA ALA A 135 7.60 -13.04 -0.41
C ALA A 135 7.24 -14.52 -0.65
N GLN A 136 6.30 -15.07 0.14
CA GLN A 136 5.80 -16.43 -0.05
C GLN A 136 5.17 -16.62 -1.44
N ALA A 137 4.31 -15.68 -1.87
CA ALA A 137 3.64 -15.74 -3.16
C ALA A 137 4.62 -15.71 -4.34
N LEU A 138 5.55 -14.77 -4.31
CA LEU A 138 6.57 -14.62 -5.35
C LEU A 138 7.50 -15.84 -5.42
N HIS A 139 7.93 -16.35 -4.25
CA HIS A 139 8.76 -17.53 -4.18
C HIS A 139 8.05 -18.79 -4.70
N ALA A 140 6.79 -19.00 -4.33
CA ALA A 140 5.97 -20.11 -4.82
C ALA A 140 5.77 -20.06 -6.34
N MET A 141 5.78 -18.87 -6.94
CA MET A 141 5.76 -18.65 -8.38
C MET A 141 7.14 -18.79 -9.06
N GLY A 142 8.17 -19.23 -8.33
CA GLY A 142 9.51 -19.50 -8.85
C GLY A 142 10.43 -18.27 -8.94
N ALA A 143 10.09 -17.15 -8.30
CA ALA A 143 11.01 -16.00 -8.24
C ALA A 143 12.15 -16.25 -7.25
N ARG A 144 13.33 -15.69 -7.55
CA ARG A 144 14.38 -15.46 -6.55
C ARG A 144 14.01 -14.22 -5.74
N VAL A 145 13.61 -14.41 -4.49
CA VAL A 145 13.17 -13.32 -3.62
C VAL A 145 14.34 -12.74 -2.82
N LEU A 146 14.52 -11.43 -2.92
CA LEU A 146 15.36 -10.61 -2.05
C LEU A 146 14.46 -9.82 -1.10
N VAL A 147 14.87 -9.69 0.16
CA VAL A 147 14.14 -8.92 1.17
C VAL A 147 15.02 -7.76 1.65
N THR A 148 14.42 -6.58 1.84
CA THR A 148 15.06 -5.48 2.57
C THR A 148 14.33 -5.24 3.88
N GLU A 149 15.05 -5.18 4.98
CA GLU A 149 14.48 -5.00 6.31
C GLU A 149 15.34 -4.11 7.20
N ILE A 150 14.67 -3.36 8.08
CA ILE A 150 15.29 -2.54 9.12
C ILE A 150 15.17 -3.22 10.49
N ASP A 151 14.16 -4.07 10.69
CA ASP A 151 13.96 -4.80 11.93
C ASP A 151 14.78 -6.11 11.90
N PRO A 152 15.72 -6.31 12.85
CA PRO A 152 16.58 -7.49 12.85
C PRO A 152 15.83 -8.81 13.07
N ILE A 153 14.67 -8.79 13.74
CA ILE A 153 13.85 -9.98 13.98
C ILE A 153 13.16 -10.39 12.67
N ASN A 154 12.53 -9.44 11.98
CA ASN A 154 11.90 -9.72 10.68
C ASN A 154 12.95 -10.10 9.62
N ALA A 155 14.11 -9.44 9.62
CA ALA A 155 15.25 -9.83 8.78
C ALA A 155 15.69 -11.27 9.04
N LEU A 156 15.85 -11.67 10.31
CA LEU A 156 16.22 -13.04 10.65
C LEU A 156 15.15 -14.05 10.22
N GLN A 157 13.86 -13.72 10.37
CA GLN A 157 12.77 -14.56 9.87
C GLN A 157 12.84 -14.74 8.35
N ALA A 158 13.14 -13.69 7.60
CA ALA A 158 13.33 -13.76 6.14
C ALA A 158 14.49 -14.68 5.78
N ALA A 159 15.63 -14.55 6.46
CA ALA A 159 16.80 -15.39 6.25
C ALA A 159 16.54 -16.87 6.57
N VAL A 160 15.85 -17.16 7.67
CA VAL A 160 15.45 -18.53 8.05
C VAL A 160 14.48 -19.13 7.04
N SER A 161 13.67 -18.30 6.38
CA SER A 161 12.76 -18.72 5.31
C SER A 161 13.48 -18.94 3.96
N GLY A 162 14.79 -18.73 3.91
CA GLY A 162 15.62 -18.92 2.71
C GLY A 162 15.71 -17.69 1.80
N TYR A 163 15.20 -16.54 2.22
CA TYR A 163 15.31 -15.30 1.45
C TYR A 163 16.61 -14.57 1.75
N GLN A 164 17.26 -14.05 0.71
CA GLN A 164 18.44 -13.21 0.90
C GLN A 164 18.02 -11.83 1.41
N VAL A 165 18.48 -11.49 2.62
CA VAL A 165 18.31 -10.14 3.17
C VAL A 165 19.44 -9.23 2.67
N THR A 166 19.09 -8.06 2.15
CA THR A 166 20.04 -7.09 1.59
C THR A 166 19.51 -5.65 1.73
N THR A 167 20.30 -4.65 1.34
CA THR A 167 19.85 -3.26 1.25
C THR A 167 19.24 -2.98 -0.13
N MET A 168 18.40 -1.94 -0.22
CA MET A 168 17.78 -1.56 -1.49
C MET A 168 18.82 -1.12 -2.53
N GLU A 169 19.91 -0.47 -2.12
CA GLU A 169 21.00 -0.06 -3.01
C GLU A 169 21.67 -1.26 -3.70
N LYS A 170 21.76 -2.40 -3.02
CA LYS A 170 22.30 -3.64 -3.59
C LYS A 170 21.26 -4.41 -4.39
N ALA A 171 19.98 -4.28 -4.04
CA ALA A 171 18.89 -4.98 -4.71
C ALA A 171 18.45 -4.29 -6.01
N ALA A 172 18.46 -2.95 -6.06
CA ALA A 172 18.02 -2.15 -7.19
C ALA A 172 18.65 -2.53 -8.54
N PRO A 173 19.98 -2.75 -8.67
CA PRO A 173 20.56 -3.16 -9.95
C PRO A 173 20.24 -4.61 -10.36
N LEU A 174 19.69 -5.43 -9.45
CA LEU A 174 19.41 -6.86 -9.69
C LEU A 174 17.92 -7.14 -9.88
N GLY A 175 17.06 -6.41 -9.18
CA GLY A 175 15.63 -6.65 -9.12
C GLY A 175 14.92 -6.35 -10.44
N GLN A 176 13.95 -7.19 -10.78
CA GLN A 176 13.10 -7.03 -11.96
C GLN A 176 11.63 -6.78 -11.57
N ILE A 177 11.26 -7.14 -10.34
CA ILE A 177 9.98 -6.84 -9.71
C ILE A 177 10.30 -6.26 -8.34
N PHE A 178 9.75 -5.10 -8.02
CA PHE A 178 9.91 -4.43 -6.73
C PHE A 178 8.54 -4.24 -6.09
N VAL A 179 8.39 -4.70 -4.85
CA VAL A 179 7.16 -4.61 -4.06
C VAL A 179 7.47 -3.93 -2.73
N THR A 180 6.89 -2.77 -2.49
CA THR A 180 6.98 -2.08 -1.20
C THR A 180 5.83 -2.48 -0.27
N THR A 181 6.16 -2.83 0.98
CA THR A 181 5.23 -3.42 1.97
C THR A 181 5.43 -2.86 3.39
N THR A 182 6.04 -1.67 3.49
CA THR A 182 6.63 -1.20 4.75
C THR A 182 5.69 -0.37 5.62
N GLY A 183 4.67 0.26 5.01
CA GLY A 183 3.89 1.32 5.66
C GLY A 183 4.71 2.57 5.99
N CYS A 184 5.93 2.68 5.43
CA CYS A 184 6.85 3.81 5.61
C CYS A 184 6.95 4.62 4.31
N ARG A 185 7.76 5.67 4.32
CA ARG A 185 7.97 6.55 3.15
C ARG A 185 9.38 6.42 2.60
N ASP A 186 9.57 6.89 1.37
CA ASP A 186 10.89 7.03 0.75
C ASP A 186 11.66 5.70 0.63
N ILE A 187 10.96 4.59 0.36
CA ILE A 187 11.56 3.25 0.23
C ILE A 187 12.22 3.10 -1.14
N LEU A 188 11.53 3.53 -2.20
CA LEU A 188 12.06 3.62 -3.55
C LEU A 188 12.17 5.09 -3.96
N VAL A 189 13.40 5.56 -4.17
CA VAL A 189 13.71 6.96 -4.47
C VAL A 189 14.63 7.04 -5.70
N GLY A 190 14.92 8.26 -6.18
CA GLY A 190 15.71 8.52 -7.40
C GLY A 190 16.91 7.61 -7.63
N LYS A 191 17.80 7.48 -6.63
CA LYS A 191 19.01 6.64 -6.73
C LYS A 191 18.72 5.16 -6.99
N HIS A 192 17.55 4.66 -6.57
CA HIS A 192 17.11 3.29 -6.81
C HIS A 192 16.61 3.14 -8.24
N PHE A 193 15.75 4.04 -8.70
CA PHE A 193 15.23 4.04 -10.08
C PHE A 193 16.34 4.13 -11.12
N GLU A 194 17.36 4.95 -10.86
CA GLU A 194 18.55 5.06 -11.72
C GLU A 194 19.37 3.77 -11.78
N ALA A 195 19.29 2.89 -10.77
CA ALA A 195 20.00 1.62 -10.76
C ALA A 195 19.18 0.49 -11.41
N MET A 196 17.86 0.60 -11.49
CA MET A 196 16.97 -0.48 -11.97
C MET A 196 17.23 -0.92 -13.42
N PRO A 197 17.13 -2.22 -13.73
CA PRO A 197 17.29 -2.72 -15.09
C PRO A 197 16.12 -2.29 -16.00
N GLU A 198 16.31 -2.45 -17.31
CA GLU A 198 15.27 -2.20 -18.31
C GLU A 198 13.98 -2.98 -18.00
N ASN A 199 12.85 -2.28 -18.04
CA ASN A 199 11.50 -2.80 -17.76
C ASN A 199 11.36 -3.44 -16.36
N ALA A 200 12.08 -2.92 -15.36
CA ALA A 200 11.78 -3.23 -13.98
C ALA A 200 10.32 -2.85 -13.65
N ILE A 201 9.58 -3.78 -13.03
CA ILE A 201 8.21 -3.56 -12.56
C ILE A 201 8.28 -3.08 -11.12
N VAL A 202 7.63 -1.97 -10.82
CA VAL A 202 7.59 -1.34 -9.50
C VAL A 202 6.15 -1.22 -9.06
N CYS A 203 5.84 -1.74 -7.88
CA CYS A 203 4.52 -1.62 -7.28
C CYS A 203 4.59 -1.51 -5.75
N ASN A 204 3.50 -1.01 -5.20
CA ASN A 204 3.28 -0.87 -3.78
C ASN A 204 2.06 -1.70 -3.38
N ILE A 205 2.12 -2.33 -2.22
CA ILE A 205 0.98 -2.99 -1.58
C ILE A 205 0.85 -2.58 -0.10
N GLY A 206 1.67 -1.62 0.33
CA GLY A 206 1.42 -0.86 1.56
C GLY A 206 0.35 0.19 1.36
N HIS A 207 -0.08 0.82 2.46
CA HIS A 207 -1.34 1.57 2.51
C HIS A 207 -1.33 2.89 1.72
N PHE A 208 -0.24 3.65 1.71
CA PHE A 208 -0.16 4.92 0.97
C PHE A 208 0.86 4.87 -0.17
N ASP A 209 0.71 5.75 -1.15
CA ASP A 209 1.58 5.87 -2.32
C ASP A 209 2.96 6.49 -2.05
N ILE A 210 3.21 6.91 -0.80
CA ILE A 210 4.46 7.55 -0.37
C ILE A 210 5.63 6.58 -0.16
N GLU A 211 5.42 5.26 -0.26
CA GLU A 211 6.54 4.30 -0.24
C GLU A 211 7.46 4.48 -1.46
N ILE A 212 6.90 4.96 -2.57
CA ILE A 212 7.56 5.14 -3.86
C ILE A 212 7.57 6.63 -4.19
N ASP A 213 8.72 7.19 -4.53
CA ASP A 213 8.83 8.58 -4.97
C ASP A 213 8.36 8.75 -6.44
N VAL A 214 7.05 8.63 -6.65
CA VAL A 214 6.40 8.75 -7.96
C VAL A 214 6.51 10.18 -8.51
N ALA A 215 6.52 11.18 -7.63
CA ALA A 215 6.74 12.57 -8.01
C ALA A 215 8.12 12.75 -8.66
N TRP A 216 9.16 12.14 -8.10
CA TRP A 216 10.48 12.13 -8.71
C TRP A 216 10.48 11.40 -10.06
N LEU A 217 9.81 10.24 -10.18
CA LEU A 217 9.70 9.53 -11.47
C LEU A 217 9.06 10.41 -12.55
N LYS A 218 7.89 11.01 -12.27
CA LYS A 218 7.17 11.90 -13.19
C LYS A 218 8.02 13.11 -13.60
N LYS A 219 8.79 13.67 -12.65
CA LYS A 219 9.64 14.84 -12.90
C LYS A 219 10.90 14.53 -13.72
N ASN A 220 11.50 13.34 -13.54
CA ASN A 220 12.81 13.01 -14.12
C ASN A 220 12.75 12.06 -15.31
N ALA A 221 11.58 11.49 -15.62
CA ALA A 221 11.39 10.72 -16.84
C ALA A 221 11.41 11.62 -18.09
N THR A 222 12.08 11.14 -19.14
CA THR A 222 12.10 11.76 -20.46
C THR A 222 10.72 11.75 -21.10
N SER A 223 9.97 10.66 -20.90
CA SER A 223 8.58 10.53 -21.33
C SER A 223 7.84 9.50 -20.49
N VAL A 224 6.52 9.62 -20.44
CA VAL A 224 5.62 8.67 -19.78
C VAL A 224 4.63 8.16 -20.81
N GLN A 225 4.52 6.84 -20.91
CA GLN A 225 3.54 6.16 -21.75
C GLN A 225 2.54 5.44 -20.86
N ASN A 226 1.27 5.83 -20.93
CA ASN A 226 0.20 5.01 -20.37
C ASN A 226 0.00 3.78 -21.27
N ILE A 227 0.17 2.58 -20.72
CA ILE A 227 0.02 1.31 -21.45
C ILE A 227 -1.45 0.88 -21.43
N LYS A 228 -2.06 0.95 -20.24
CA LYS A 228 -3.48 0.71 -19.97
C LYS A 228 -3.83 1.34 -18.59
N PRO A 229 -5.10 1.35 -18.17
CA PRO A 229 -5.45 1.86 -16.85
C PRO A 229 -4.59 1.21 -15.75
N GLN A 230 -3.98 2.05 -14.90
CA GLN A 230 -3.11 1.65 -13.80
C GLN A 230 -1.78 1.00 -14.19
N VAL A 231 -1.32 1.15 -15.44
CA VAL A 231 -0.01 0.67 -15.88
C VAL A 231 0.67 1.73 -16.75
N ASP A 232 1.75 2.30 -16.22
CA ASP A 232 2.51 3.36 -16.88
C ASP A 232 3.96 2.93 -17.07
N ARG A 233 4.54 3.29 -18.21
CA ARG A 233 5.93 3.03 -18.55
C ARG A 233 6.70 4.34 -18.66
N PHE A 234 7.69 4.52 -17.81
CA PHE A 234 8.53 5.71 -17.70
C PHE A 234 9.85 5.48 -18.43
N LEU A 235 10.16 6.29 -19.44
CA LEU A 235 11.47 6.31 -20.08
C LEU A 235 12.41 7.20 -19.26
N MET A 236 13.48 6.63 -18.72
CA MET A 236 14.47 7.36 -17.92
C MET A 236 15.58 7.96 -18.81
N PRO A 237 16.33 8.98 -18.34
CA PRO A 237 17.44 9.58 -19.09
C PRO A 237 18.53 8.58 -19.50
N SER A 238 18.67 7.47 -18.77
CA SER A 238 19.59 6.38 -19.13
C SER A 238 19.18 5.57 -20.37
N GLY A 239 17.99 5.81 -20.93
CA GLY A 239 17.40 5.00 -22.00
C GLY A 239 16.66 3.76 -21.52
N ARG A 240 16.73 3.46 -20.20
CA ARG A 240 15.98 2.37 -19.59
C ARG A 240 14.57 2.77 -19.20
N HIS A 241 13.67 1.81 -19.12
CA HIS A 241 12.28 1.98 -18.72
C HIS A 241 11.98 1.37 -17.36
N ILE A 242 11.05 2.00 -16.65
CA ILE A 242 10.41 1.47 -15.43
C ILE A 242 8.91 1.34 -15.71
N ILE A 243 8.32 0.21 -15.30
CA ILE A 243 6.88 -0.01 -15.35
C ILE A 243 6.34 0.21 -13.94
N LEU A 244 5.55 1.26 -13.75
CA LEU A 244 4.91 1.58 -12.48
C LEU A 244 3.46 1.09 -12.50
N LEU A 245 3.05 0.40 -11.44
CA LEU A 245 1.69 -0.08 -11.28
C LEU A 245 0.88 0.83 -10.35
N ALA A 246 -0.37 1.08 -10.73
CA ALA A 246 -1.36 1.85 -9.97
C ALA A 246 -0.88 3.23 -9.48
N GLU A 247 0.01 3.88 -10.24
CA GLU A 247 0.65 5.14 -9.86
C GLU A 247 1.31 5.10 -8.45
N GLY A 248 1.74 3.93 -7.99
CA GLY A 248 2.32 3.75 -6.65
C GLY A 248 1.30 3.50 -5.52
N ARG A 249 0.00 3.48 -5.81
CA ARG A 249 -1.05 3.05 -4.86
C ARG A 249 -1.11 1.51 -4.75
N LEU A 250 -2.00 0.99 -3.90
CA LEU A 250 -2.13 -0.45 -3.64
C LEU A 250 -2.39 -1.25 -4.93
N VAL A 251 -1.43 -2.06 -5.34
CA VAL A 251 -1.46 -2.81 -6.60
C VAL A 251 -2.53 -3.90 -6.63
N ASN A 252 -2.78 -4.57 -5.51
CA ASN A 252 -3.76 -5.63 -5.42
C ASN A 252 -5.20 -5.12 -5.58
N LEU A 253 -5.48 -3.88 -5.17
CA LEU A 253 -6.78 -3.22 -5.36
C LEU A 253 -6.84 -2.45 -6.68
N GLY A 254 -5.78 -1.71 -7.02
CA GLY A 254 -5.73 -0.88 -8.22
C GLY A 254 -5.71 -1.70 -9.51
N CYS A 255 -4.89 -2.76 -9.55
CA CYS A 255 -4.70 -3.61 -10.72
C CYS A 255 -5.51 -4.92 -10.67
N ALA A 256 -6.09 -5.29 -9.54
CA ALA A 256 -6.94 -6.47 -9.39
C ALA A 256 -8.20 -6.18 -8.56
N THR A 257 -8.57 -7.06 -7.63
CA THR A 257 -9.83 -7.00 -6.87
C THR A 257 -9.62 -7.12 -5.36
N GLY A 258 -8.38 -6.94 -4.87
CA GLY A 258 -8.06 -7.09 -3.46
C GLY A 258 -8.04 -8.54 -2.98
N HIS A 259 -8.25 -8.72 -1.68
CA HIS A 259 -8.28 -10.02 -1.04
C HIS A 259 -9.52 -10.83 -1.44
N SER A 260 -9.41 -12.16 -1.38
CA SER A 260 -10.56 -13.05 -1.60
C SER A 260 -11.60 -12.91 -0.48
N SER A 261 -12.85 -13.31 -0.73
CA SER A 261 -13.95 -13.14 0.23
C SER A 261 -13.94 -14.04 1.49
N PHE A 262 -13.05 -15.05 1.58
CA PHE A 262 -13.11 -16.11 2.60
C PHE A 262 -12.76 -15.63 4.03
#